data_AF-R9NWJ1-F1
#
_entry.id   AF-R9NWJ1-F1
#
_cell.length_a   1.000
_cell.length_b   1.000
_cell.length_c   1.000
_cell.angle_alpha   90.00
_cell.angle_beta   90.00
_cell.angle_gamma   90.00
#
_symmetry.space_group_name_H-M   'P 1'
#
loop_
_entity.id
_entity.type
_entity.pdbx_description
1 polymer ?
#
loop_
_entity_poly.entity_id
_entity_poly.type
_entity_poly.pdbx_seq_one_letter_code
_entity_poly.pdbx_strand_id
1 'polypeptide(L)'
;MSYTGTTALFAPGPNPRAPARPWRSDDFFAVDDRVRGGTSHSHTAIVQYPPNNRGELVFSGFLDTLTLGGAGFASQSSTTPFPVKLSKDDFIGLRLVVRKQANWEEPSPPSDGSNPGGGKGPVTSFVFEIKTEEPKRRPDGRRESVVVWEWSFTLPQGDDDVQDGRLNMALTNDDFWVFDSTWSDFKPFYRGRPVDPDTAGEFNPANTYEWSLMARSNFQAQSGPFAVQLHSLNALPTEDQFSATDPNAVASALPVEQTEPHPESWLDEKSHHSFRATSFRVPSPSGTTSVTERSSGEYYGFALFIFATLLWVGWIAWALTPDHVLQSVGIGWYPNREWAFLLPAWSLFAVLAVYAGFIGLNARNTPELGEVVNVTDTAQNVLPISMEDEMHLFDDQDRLEKSLHDIYDLPPTYVSRQMHL
;
A
#
# COMPACT_ATOMS: atom_id res chain seq x y z
N MET A 1 -12.07 6.98 15.38
CA MET A 1 -13.24 6.16 14.97
C MET A 1 -12.94 4.70 15.23
N SER A 2 -13.93 3.82 15.38
CA SER A 2 -13.69 2.38 15.16
C SER A 2 -13.70 2.13 13.65
N TYR A 3 -12.61 1.59 13.10
CA TYR A 3 -12.58 1.16 11.70
C TYR A 3 -13.48 -0.06 11.57
N THR A 4 -14.73 0.18 11.14
CA THR A 4 -15.76 -0.85 10.94
C THR A 4 -15.25 -1.93 10.00
N GLY A 5 -15.60 -3.19 10.29
CA GLY A 5 -15.08 -4.32 9.53
C GLY A 5 -13.60 -4.66 9.77
N THR A 6 -13.01 -4.25 10.89
CA THR A 6 -11.65 -4.70 11.29
C THR A 6 -11.62 -5.27 12.70
N THR A 7 -10.73 -6.21 12.97
CA THR A 7 -10.51 -6.75 14.32
C THR A 7 -9.40 -5.97 15.00
N ALA A 8 -9.76 -5.04 15.88
CA ALA A 8 -8.78 -4.25 16.63
C ALA A 8 -7.88 -5.14 17.51
N LEU A 9 -6.56 -5.00 17.38
CA LEU A 9 -5.55 -5.70 18.16
C LEU A 9 -5.05 -4.81 19.31
N PHE A 10 -4.74 -3.55 19.00
CA PHE A 10 -4.41 -2.52 19.97
C PHE A 10 -5.19 -1.24 19.68
N ALA A 11 -5.73 -0.61 20.72
CA ALA A 11 -6.62 0.54 20.59
C ALA A 11 -6.44 1.52 21.77
N PRO A 12 -6.77 2.81 21.60
CA PRO A 12 -6.55 3.82 22.61
C PRO A 12 -7.65 3.83 23.67
N GLY A 13 -7.27 3.92 24.94
CA GLY A 13 -8.18 3.81 26.08
C GLY A 13 -7.59 2.98 27.21
N PRO A 14 -8.23 2.93 28.39
CA PRO A 14 -7.79 2.03 29.46
C PRO A 14 -8.36 0.62 29.23
N ASN A 15 -9.58 0.57 28.68
CA ASN A 15 -10.43 -0.60 28.50
C ASN A 15 -11.03 -0.57 27.08
N PRO A 16 -10.24 -0.83 26.02
CA PRO A 16 -10.80 -1.02 24.69
C PRO A 16 -11.70 -2.27 24.67
N ARG A 17 -12.61 -2.35 23.68
CA ARG A 17 -13.49 -3.51 23.52
C ARG A 17 -12.66 -4.72 23.11
N ALA A 18 -12.92 -5.87 23.74
CA ALA A 18 -12.32 -7.14 23.35
C ALA A 18 -12.59 -7.43 21.86
N PRO A 19 -11.63 -8.02 21.12
CA PRO A 19 -10.37 -8.60 21.62
C PRO A 19 -9.22 -7.60 21.85
N ALA A 20 -9.38 -6.32 21.49
CA ALA A 20 -8.29 -5.34 21.53
C ALA A 20 -7.70 -5.14 22.94
N ARG A 21 -6.39 -4.85 22.99
CA ARG A 21 -5.68 -4.47 24.21
C ARG A 21 -5.37 -2.96 24.25
N PRO A 22 -5.28 -2.35 25.45
CA PRO A 22 -4.80 -0.97 25.56
C PRO A 22 -3.30 -0.92 25.26
N TRP A 23 -2.83 0.21 24.75
CA TRP A 23 -1.40 0.48 24.63
C TRP A 23 -0.73 0.59 26.01
N ARG A 24 0.47 0.01 26.13
CA ARG A 24 1.34 0.09 27.32
C ARG A 24 2.79 0.23 26.88
N SER A 25 3.52 1.19 27.44
CA SER A 25 4.96 1.35 27.21
C SER A 25 5.77 0.18 27.76
N ASP A 26 5.35 -0.32 28.92
CA ASP A 26 6.04 -1.38 29.67
C ASP A 26 5.97 -2.75 28.96
N ASP A 27 5.07 -2.88 27.96
CA ASP A 27 5.00 -4.03 27.09
C ASP A 27 6.16 -4.05 26.07
N PHE A 28 6.99 -3.01 25.95
CA PHE A 28 8.07 -2.91 24.95
C PHE A 28 9.48 -2.83 25.57
N PHE A 29 10.47 -3.31 24.83
CA PHE A 29 11.90 -3.16 25.17
C PHE A 29 12.75 -2.78 23.97
N ALA A 30 13.81 -2.01 24.23
CA ALA A 30 14.72 -1.50 23.22
C ALA A 30 15.64 -2.58 22.63
N VAL A 31 15.72 -2.62 21.30
CA VAL A 31 16.64 -3.44 20.50
C VAL A 31 17.35 -2.53 19.49
N ASP A 32 18.16 -1.61 19.98
CA ASP A 32 18.87 -0.63 19.15
C ASP A 32 20.31 -1.07 18.81
N ASP A 33 20.94 -0.34 17.88
CA ASP A 33 22.33 -0.57 17.48
C ASP A 33 23.39 -0.39 18.58
N ARG A 34 23.01 0.14 19.76
CA ARG A 34 23.79 0.11 21.01
C ARG A 34 24.35 -1.28 21.34
N VAL A 35 23.64 -2.36 20.97
CA VAL A 35 24.14 -3.76 21.13
C VAL A 35 25.37 -4.09 20.26
N ARG A 36 25.72 -3.21 19.32
CA ARG A 36 26.90 -3.25 18.44
C ARG A 36 27.85 -2.07 18.68
N GLY A 37 27.62 -1.25 19.71
CA GLY A 37 28.38 -0.03 19.98
C GLY A 37 27.92 1.20 19.20
N GLY A 38 26.74 1.16 18.56
CA GLY A 38 26.12 2.36 17.98
C GLY A 38 25.52 3.29 19.02
N THR A 39 25.04 4.46 18.58
CA THR A 39 24.43 5.50 19.44
C THR A 39 22.94 5.74 19.16
N SER A 40 22.35 5.05 18.18
CA SER A 40 20.90 5.12 17.97
C SER A 40 20.18 4.55 19.17
N HIS A 41 19.07 5.15 19.54
CA HIS A 41 18.28 4.69 20.68
C HIS A 41 16.80 4.95 20.43
N SER A 42 15.97 4.07 20.98
CA SER A 42 14.52 4.25 21.01
C SER A 42 13.97 4.04 22.42
N HIS A 43 12.75 4.53 22.61
CA HIS A 43 11.89 4.21 23.76
C HIS A 43 10.43 4.24 23.31
N THR A 44 9.52 3.88 24.23
CA THR A 44 8.09 4.08 24.04
C THR A 44 7.50 4.87 25.20
N ALA A 45 6.50 5.68 24.90
CA ALA A 45 5.72 6.42 25.88
C ALA A 45 4.22 6.29 25.59
N ILE A 46 3.38 6.60 26.58
CA ILE A 46 1.93 6.71 26.38
C ILE A 46 1.54 8.18 26.47
N VAL A 47 1.08 8.75 25.35
CA VAL A 47 0.53 10.11 25.32
C VAL A 47 -0.98 10.02 25.52
N GLN A 48 -1.48 10.75 26.52
CA GLN A 48 -2.91 10.83 26.82
C GLN A 48 -3.52 12.09 26.20
N TYR A 49 -4.66 11.95 25.53
CA TYR A 49 -5.50 13.10 25.17
C TYR A 49 -6.63 13.29 26.17
N PRO A 50 -7.07 14.54 26.43
CA PRO A 50 -8.33 14.79 27.12
C PRO A 50 -9.51 14.12 26.39
N PRO A 51 -10.37 13.35 27.09
CA PRO A 51 -10.27 12.96 28.50
C PRO A 51 -9.17 11.90 28.72
N ASN A 52 -8.31 12.13 29.72
CA ASN A 52 -7.03 11.45 30.05
C ASN A 52 -7.06 9.91 30.21
N ASN A 53 -8.20 9.29 29.91
CA ASN A 53 -8.38 7.85 29.85
C ASN A 53 -7.85 7.27 28.52
N ARG A 54 -7.71 8.07 27.44
CA ARG A 54 -7.25 7.58 26.13
C ARG A 54 -5.75 7.81 25.92
N GLY A 55 -4.97 6.75 26.09
CA GLY A 55 -3.55 6.70 25.75
C GLY A 55 -3.29 6.15 24.34
N GLU A 56 -2.42 6.83 23.59
CA GLU A 56 -1.84 6.38 22.32
C GLU A 56 -0.35 6.03 22.54
N LEU A 57 0.18 5.04 21.80
CA LEU A 57 1.59 4.66 21.92
C LEU A 57 2.45 5.60 21.07
N VAL A 58 3.44 6.25 21.68
CA VAL A 58 4.52 6.91 20.94
C VAL A 58 5.72 5.98 20.88
N PHE A 59 6.23 5.76 19.68
CA PHE A 59 7.54 5.18 19.40
C PHE A 59 8.46 6.31 18.94
N SER A 60 9.48 6.63 19.73
CA SER A 60 10.39 7.75 19.44
C SER A 60 11.83 7.43 19.80
N GLY A 61 12.73 8.32 19.39
CA GLY A 61 14.15 8.23 19.70
C GLY A 61 15.04 8.95 18.69
N PHE A 62 16.32 8.61 18.71
CA PHE A 62 17.32 9.19 17.83
C PHE A 62 17.98 8.12 16.96
N LEU A 63 18.11 8.39 15.67
CA LEU A 63 18.75 7.53 14.69
C LEU A 63 20.09 8.13 14.26
N ASP A 64 21.20 7.54 14.70
CA ASP A 64 22.54 7.92 14.26
C ASP A 64 23.02 7.02 13.11
N THR A 65 23.75 7.61 12.19
CA THR A 65 24.40 6.88 11.09
C THR A 65 25.92 7.02 11.10
N LEU A 66 26.47 7.91 11.92
CA LEU A 66 27.90 8.22 11.93
C LEU A 66 28.71 7.13 12.64
N THR A 67 28.23 6.66 13.80
CA THR A 67 28.96 5.75 14.70
C THR A 67 29.29 4.41 14.05
N LEU A 68 28.36 3.88 13.22
CA LEU A 68 28.52 2.58 12.54
C LEU A 68 28.74 2.71 11.03
N GLY A 69 29.34 3.81 10.57
CA GLY A 69 29.82 3.96 9.19
C GLY A 69 28.71 3.95 8.14
N GLY A 70 27.59 4.62 8.43
CA GLY A 70 26.42 4.76 7.59
C GLY A 70 25.27 3.80 7.90
N ALA A 71 25.51 2.82 8.77
CA ALA A 71 24.47 1.98 9.35
C ALA A 71 23.95 2.59 10.67
N GLY A 72 22.69 2.29 10.97
CA GLY A 72 22.01 2.75 12.18
C GLY A 72 20.62 2.13 12.27
N PHE A 73 20.20 1.72 13.46
CA PHE A 73 18.82 1.27 13.73
C PHE A 73 18.42 1.46 15.19
N ALA A 74 17.16 1.83 15.40
CA ALA A 74 16.52 1.92 16.70
C ALA A 74 15.17 1.20 16.64
N SER A 75 14.89 0.31 17.60
CA SER A 75 13.71 -0.56 17.55
C SER A 75 13.13 -0.86 18.93
N GLN A 76 11.81 -0.93 19.00
CA GLN A 76 11.05 -1.38 20.17
C GLN A 76 10.36 -2.69 19.87
N SER A 77 10.73 -3.73 20.60
CA SER A 77 10.16 -5.07 20.49
C SER A 77 9.09 -5.27 21.56
N SER A 78 7.92 -5.77 21.17
CA SER A 78 6.87 -6.10 22.12
C SER A 78 7.18 -7.41 22.86
N THR A 79 6.82 -7.43 24.14
CA THR A 79 6.78 -8.61 25.02
C THR A 79 5.41 -9.28 25.03
N THR A 80 4.37 -8.61 24.52
CA THR A 80 2.99 -9.12 24.53
C THR A 80 2.56 -9.58 23.13
N PRO A 81 2.12 -10.84 22.99
CA PRO A 81 1.63 -11.35 21.70
C PRO A 81 0.30 -10.67 21.36
N PHE A 82 -0.07 -10.67 20.08
CA PHE A 82 -1.38 -10.19 19.64
C PHE A 82 -2.52 -10.90 20.42
N PRO A 83 -3.64 -10.20 20.69
CA PRO A 83 -4.75 -10.80 21.43
C PRO A 83 -5.52 -11.87 20.66
N VAL A 84 -5.33 -11.95 19.35
CA VAL A 84 -5.96 -12.91 18.43
C VAL A 84 -4.86 -13.58 17.60
N LYS A 85 -5.04 -14.85 17.24
CA LYS A 85 -4.18 -15.53 16.27
C LYS A 85 -4.49 -15.02 14.88
N LEU A 86 -3.50 -14.50 14.18
CA LEU A 86 -3.63 -13.93 12.85
C LEU A 86 -3.56 -15.05 11.78
N SER A 87 -4.58 -15.90 11.67
CA SER A 87 -4.63 -16.90 10.58
C SER A 87 -4.76 -16.22 9.21
N LYS A 88 -4.17 -16.83 8.18
CA LYS A 88 -4.37 -16.40 6.79
C LYS A 88 -5.77 -16.70 6.26
N ASP A 89 -6.47 -17.66 6.87
CA ASP A 89 -7.85 -17.98 6.54
C ASP A 89 -8.79 -16.86 7.04
N ASP A 90 -8.54 -16.39 8.27
CA ASP A 90 -9.36 -15.39 8.96
C ASP A 90 -9.05 -13.95 8.55
N PHE A 91 -7.79 -13.67 8.23
CA PHE A 91 -7.27 -12.31 7.98
C PHE A 91 -6.40 -12.26 6.73
N ILE A 92 -6.49 -11.16 5.99
CA ILE A 92 -5.65 -10.86 4.81
C ILE A 92 -4.42 -10.01 5.16
N GLY A 93 -4.40 -9.36 6.33
CA GLY A 93 -3.33 -8.43 6.69
C GLY A 93 -3.58 -7.55 7.92
N LEU A 94 -2.90 -6.40 7.99
CA LEU A 94 -2.93 -5.44 9.09
C LEU A 94 -3.22 -4.01 8.61
N ARG A 95 -3.93 -3.25 9.45
CA ARG A 95 -4.17 -1.81 9.35
C ARG A 95 -3.49 -1.08 10.51
N LEU A 96 -2.52 -0.22 10.19
CA LEU A 96 -1.83 0.64 11.14
C LEU A 96 -2.37 2.08 11.03
N VAL A 97 -2.73 2.69 12.15
CA VAL A 97 -3.29 4.03 12.20
C VAL A 97 -2.34 4.94 12.96
N VAL A 98 -1.77 5.93 12.26
CA VAL A 98 -0.73 6.83 12.77
C VAL A 98 -1.27 8.25 12.79
N ARG A 99 -1.07 8.97 13.89
CA ARG A 99 -1.43 10.40 13.99
C ARG A 99 -0.51 11.25 13.12
N LYS A 100 -1.07 12.19 12.36
CA LYS A 100 -0.30 13.08 11.45
C LYS A 100 0.70 13.97 12.18
N GLN A 101 0.30 14.50 13.34
CA GLN A 101 1.14 15.33 14.21
C GLN A 101 1.29 14.63 15.56
N ALA A 102 2.46 14.03 15.80
CA ALA A 102 2.77 13.44 17.09
C ALA A 102 2.85 14.55 18.17
N ASN A 103 2.10 14.40 19.26
CA ASN A 103 2.20 15.27 20.43
C ASN A 103 3.36 14.79 21.33
N TRP A 104 4.55 14.74 20.73
CA TRP A 104 5.80 14.32 21.36
C TRP A 104 6.97 15.02 20.67
N GLU A 105 7.86 15.62 21.46
CA GLU A 105 9.09 16.23 20.97
C GLU A 105 10.29 15.44 21.51
N GLU A 106 11.07 14.86 20.61
CA GLU A 106 12.20 14.01 20.98
C GLU A 106 13.49 14.85 21.09
N PRO A 107 14.19 14.84 22.24
CA PRO A 107 15.41 15.64 22.42
C PRO A 107 16.50 15.27 21.42
N SER A 108 16.99 16.26 20.67
CA SER A 108 18.13 16.07 19.77
C SER A 108 19.46 16.42 20.46
N PRO A 109 20.52 15.60 20.30
CA PRO A 109 21.87 16.01 20.67
C PRO A 109 22.32 17.20 19.81
N PRO A 110 23.22 18.08 20.31
CA PRO A 110 23.75 19.19 19.54
C PRO A 110 24.39 18.71 18.23
N SER A 111 24.05 19.37 17.11
CA SER A 111 24.58 19.03 15.78
C SER A 111 24.88 20.29 14.96
N ASP A 112 26.06 20.32 14.34
CA ASP A 112 26.54 21.47 13.56
C ASP A 112 25.98 21.52 12.11
N GLY A 113 25.02 20.66 11.76
CA GLY A 113 24.46 20.53 10.42
C GLY A 113 22.94 20.37 10.41
N SER A 114 22.33 20.47 9.23
CA SER A 114 20.86 20.44 9.05
C SER A 114 20.21 19.10 9.44
N ASN A 115 20.98 18.01 9.37
CA ASN A 115 20.50 16.66 9.63
C ASN A 115 21.30 16.05 10.81
N PRO A 116 20.78 16.11 12.05
CA PRO A 116 21.38 15.42 13.19
C PRO A 116 21.56 13.93 12.87
N GLY A 117 22.70 13.32 13.26
CA GLY A 117 22.98 11.89 13.00
C GLY A 117 23.49 11.55 11.59
N GLY A 118 23.74 12.54 10.72
CA GLY A 118 24.58 12.39 9.52
C GLY A 118 23.94 11.74 8.29
N GLY A 119 22.62 11.54 8.27
CA GLY A 119 21.86 11.07 7.11
C GLY A 119 21.51 12.19 6.12
N LYS A 120 20.91 11.81 4.98
CA LYS A 120 20.52 12.73 3.89
C LYS A 120 19.23 13.51 4.17
N GLY A 121 18.35 13.00 5.04
CA GLY A 121 17.12 13.66 5.45
C GLY A 121 16.65 13.20 6.84
N PRO A 122 15.51 13.74 7.31
CA PRO A 122 14.85 13.32 8.55
C PRO A 122 14.32 11.89 8.45
N VAL A 123 13.97 11.29 9.60
CA VAL A 123 13.35 9.96 9.65
C VAL A 123 11.87 10.03 9.27
N THR A 124 11.51 9.36 8.18
CA THR A 124 10.13 9.27 7.65
C THR A 124 9.68 7.84 7.42
N SER A 125 10.62 6.93 7.18
CA SER A 125 10.36 5.52 6.84
C SER A 125 10.58 4.62 8.05
N PHE A 126 9.58 3.81 8.35
CA PHE A 126 9.53 2.92 9.51
C PHE A 126 9.25 1.49 9.04
N VAL A 127 9.59 0.52 9.89
CA VAL A 127 9.38 -0.90 9.62
C VAL A 127 8.56 -1.52 10.75
N PHE A 128 7.48 -2.21 10.39
CA PHE A 128 6.77 -3.14 11.24
C PHE A 128 7.35 -4.54 11.01
N GLU A 129 7.80 -5.20 12.07
CA GLU A 129 8.48 -6.49 12.01
C GLU A 129 7.65 -7.58 12.70
N ILE A 130 7.58 -8.77 12.11
CA ILE A 130 6.97 -9.96 12.71
C ILE A 130 7.96 -11.14 12.68
N LYS A 131 8.12 -11.82 13.81
CA LYS A 131 8.90 -13.05 13.95
C LYS A 131 7.95 -14.20 14.26
N THR A 132 7.93 -15.20 13.38
CA THR A 132 7.05 -16.39 13.48
C THR A 132 7.75 -17.61 14.09
N GLU A 133 9.01 -17.44 14.52
CA GLU A 133 9.84 -18.48 15.12
C GLU A 133 10.47 -17.97 16.41
N GLU A 134 10.58 -18.84 17.43
CA GLU A 134 11.31 -18.53 18.66
C GLU A 134 12.83 -18.51 18.41
N PRO A 135 13.54 -17.40 18.70
CA PRO A 135 14.99 -17.35 18.58
C PRO A 135 15.67 -18.24 19.61
N LYS A 136 16.30 -19.31 19.12
CA LYS A 136 17.14 -20.21 19.94
C LYS A 136 18.19 -19.42 20.72
N ARG A 137 18.56 -19.93 21.90
CA ARG A 137 19.66 -19.36 22.69
C ARG A 137 20.92 -20.20 22.52
N ARG A 138 22.03 -19.51 22.30
CA ARG A 138 23.38 -20.11 22.26
C ARG A 138 23.85 -20.50 23.67
N PRO A 139 24.90 -21.35 23.77
CA PRO A 139 25.58 -21.62 25.03
C PRO A 139 26.14 -20.37 25.75
N ASP A 140 26.39 -19.27 25.03
CA ASP A 140 26.81 -17.98 25.59
C ASP A 140 25.63 -17.10 26.10
N GLY A 141 24.40 -17.64 26.07
CA GLY A 141 23.18 -16.95 26.48
C GLY A 141 22.59 -15.99 25.45
N ARG A 142 23.28 -15.71 24.33
CA ARG A 142 22.78 -14.79 23.29
C ARG A 142 21.68 -15.45 22.45
N ARG A 143 20.67 -14.67 22.08
CA ARG A 143 19.64 -15.08 21.11
C ARG A 143 20.28 -15.18 19.72
N GLU A 144 19.93 -16.23 18.99
CA GLU A 144 20.27 -16.37 17.57
C GLU A 144 19.39 -15.44 16.72
N SER A 145 19.81 -15.20 15.47
CA SER A 145 18.94 -14.53 14.50
C SER A 145 17.98 -15.55 13.89
N VAL A 146 16.73 -15.13 13.70
CA VAL A 146 15.71 -15.85 12.92
C VAL A 146 15.36 -15.03 11.68
N VAL A 147 14.53 -15.58 10.80
CA VAL A 147 13.88 -14.79 9.73
C VAL A 147 12.92 -13.80 10.37
N VAL A 148 12.99 -12.54 9.95
CA VAL A 148 12.10 -11.45 10.35
C VAL A 148 11.30 -11.04 9.12
N TRP A 149 10.00 -10.96 9.24
CA TRP A 149 9.10 -10.51 8.18
C TRP A 149 8.88 -9.02 8.34
N GLU A 150 9.39 -8.22 7.40
CA GLU A 150 9.43 -6.75 7.45
C GLU A 150 8.36 -6.16 6.52
N TRP A 151 7.49 -5.31 7.05
CA TRP A 151 6.63 -4.39 6.29
C TRP A 151 7.11 -2.95 6.52
N SER A 152 7.59 -2.30 5.47
CA SER A 152 7.97 -0.88 5.52
C SER A 152 6.79 0.03 5.19
N PHE A 153 6.68 1.15 5.90
CA PHE A 153 5.74 2.24 5.61
C PHE A 153 6.41 3.60 5.79
N THR A 154 6.00 4.60 5.01
CA THR A 154 6.61 5.94 5.00
C THR A 154 5.56 7.01 5.31
N LEU A 155 5.88 7.89 6.28
CA LEU A 155 5.03 9.02 6.63
C LEU A 155 5.25 10.16 5.63
N PRO A 156 4.20 10.70 4.97
CA PRO A 156 4.34 11.78 4.00
C PRO A 156 4.93 13.07 4.61
N GLN A 157 5.88 13.71 3.91
CA GLN A 157 6.38 15.04 4.28
C GLN A 157 5.88 16.15 3.33
N GLY A 158 4.68 16.65 3.62
CA GLY A 158 4.04 17.71 2.85
C GLY A 158 3.24 17.18 1.65
N ASP A 159 2.70 18.11 0.86
CA ASP A 159 1.72 17.78 -0.20
C ASP A 159 2.34 17.21 -1.48
N ASP A 160 3.64 17.47 -1.73
CA ASP A 160 4.37 17.08 -2.95
C ASP A 160 5.14 15.75 -2.83
N ASP A 161 5.08 15.07 -1.68
CA ASP A 161 5.89 13.88 -1.41
C ASP A 161 5.29 12.60 -2.06
N VAL A 162 6.15 11.64 -2.39
CA VAL A 162 5.71 10.39 -3.04
C VAL A 162 4.95 9.54 -2.02
N GLN A 163 3.62 9.56 -2.13
CA GLN A 163 2.74 8.81 -1.25
C GLN A 163 3.08 7.31 -1.26
N ASP A 164 3.18 6.73 -0.07
CA ASP A 164 3.39 5.30 0.10
C ASP A 164 2.21 4.53 -0.52
N GLY A 165 2.47 3.51 -1.34
CA GLY A 165 1.42 2.69 -1.96
C GLY A 165 0.54 1.92 -0.97
N ARG A 166 0.87 1.94 0.33
CA ARG A 166 0.08 1.39 1.44
C ARG A 166 -0.77 2.43 2.16
N LEU A 167 -0.64 3.70 1.81
CA LEU A 167 -1.44 4.77 2.39
C LEU A 167 -2.88 4.68 1.86
N ASN A 168 -3.81 4.29 2.72
CA ASN A 168 -5.23 4.26 2.40
C ASN A 168 -5.80 5.68 2.47
N MET A 169 -5.81 6.35 1.31
CA MET A 169 -6.32 7.72 1.17
C MET A 169 -7.82 7.86 1.44
N ALA A 170 -8.62 6.80 1.29
CA ALA A 170 -10.05 6.82 1.57
C ALA A 170 -10.37 6.79 3.08
N LEU A 171 -9.46 6.28 3.91
CA LEU A 171 -9.61 6.20 5.38
C LEU A 171 -8.73 7.18 6.16
N THR A 172 -7.74 7.76 5.48
CA THR A 172 -6.93 8.88 5.97
C THR A 172 -7.81 10.13 6.15
N ASN A 173 -7.59 10.88 7.23
CA ASN A 173 -8.35 12.09 7.55
C ASN A 173 -7.42 13.16 8.16
N ASP A 174 -7.96 14.27 8.66
CA ASP A 174 -7.16 15.39 9.18
C ASP A 174 -6.27 15.03 10.38
N ASP A 175 -6.70 14.08 11.22
CA ASP A 175 -5.95 13.63 12.40
C ASP A 175 -4.97 12.49 12.10
N PHE A 176 -5.32 11.58 11.17
CA PHE A 176 -4.66 10.27 11.02
C PHE A 176 -4.29 9.92 9.58
N TRP A 177 -3.07 9.41 9.41
CA TRP A 177 -2.68 8.55 8.29
C TRP A 177 -3.11 7.11 8.57
N VAL A 178 -3.69 6.44 7.57
CA VAL A 178 -4.10 5.03 7.66
C VAL A 178 -3.29 4.21 6.65
N PHE A 179 -2.58 3.20 7.12
CA PHE A 179 -1.78 2.31 6.28
C PHE A 179 -2.36 0.90 6.30
N ASP A 180 -2.64 0.35 5.12
CA ASP A 180 -3.12 -1.03 4.94
C ASP A 180 -2.05 -1.90 4.28
N SER A 181 -1.83 -3.07 4.86
CA SER A 181 -0.87 -4.06 4.38
C SER A 181 -1.47 -5.44 4.38
N THR A 182 -1.22 -6.19 3.31
CA THR A 182 -1.53 -7.61 3.16
C THR A 182 -0.34 -8.47 3.60
N TRP A 183 -0.59 -9.75 3.89
CA TRP A 183 0.50 -10.70 4.18
C TRP A 183 1.53 -10.84 3.05
N SER A 184 1.20 -10.46 1.81
CA SER A 184 2.14 -10.48 0.69
C SER A 184 3.20 -9.38 0.75
N ASP A 185 2.99 -8.36 1.57
CA ASP A 185 3.82 -7.15 1.65
C ASP A 185 5.01 -7.35 2.58
N PHE A 186 4.82 -8.22 3.58
CA PHE A 186 5.84 -8.66 4.52
C PHE A 186 6.92 -9.43 3.77
N LYS A 187 8.13 -8.85 3.68
CA LYS A 187 9.28 -9.46 3.01
C LYS A 187 10.24 -10.09 4.02
N PRO A 188 10.85 -11.24 3.72
CA PRO A 188 11.72 -11.92 4.67
C PRO A 188 13.12 -11.30 4.68
N PHE A 189 13.61 -11.02 5.88
CA PHE A 189 14.97 -10.55 6.14
C PHE A 189 15.66 -11.46 7.16
N TYR A 190 16.96 -11.68 6.97
CA TYR A 190 17.80 -12.36 7.93
C TYR A 190 18.99 -11.47 8.27
N ARG A 191 19.11 -11.11 9.55
CA ARG A 191 20.20 -10.27 10.08
C ARG A 191 20.35 -8.91 9.35
N GLY A 192 19.23 -8.34 8.90
CA GLY A 192 19.17 -7.07 8.16
C GLY A 192 19.54 -7.16 6.68
N ARG A 193 19.45 -8.35 6.07
CA ARG A 193 19.59 -8.56 4.61
C ARG A 193 18.35 -9.26 4.08
N PRO A 194 17.84 -8.88 2.89
CA PRO A 194 16.70 -9.57 2.29
C PRO A 194 17.06 -11.04 1.99
N VAL A 195 16.09 -11.93 2.17
CA VAL A 195 16.19 -13.36 1.86
C VAL A 195 15.33 -13.65 0.64
N ASP A 196 15.72 -14.65 -0.15
CA ASP A 196 14.90 -15.14 -1.26
C ASP A 196 13.64 -15.83 -0.69
N PRO A 197 12.41 -15.41 -1.05
CA PRO A 197 11.17 -15.98 -0.51
C PRO A 197 11.09 -17.50 -0.60
N ASP A 198 11.63 -18.10 -1.67
CA ASP A 198 11.68 -19.56 -1.89
C ASP A 198 12.53 -20.29 -0.83
N THR A 199 13.40 -19.57 -0.12
CA THR A 199 14.32 -20.10 0.90
C THR A 199 14.04 -19.62 2.33
N ALA A 200 13.17 -18.61 2.48
CA ALA A 200 12.86 -17.99 3.77
C ALA A 200 11.95 -18.83 4.66
N GLY A 201 11.30 -19.86 4.11
CA GLY A 201 10.20 -20.58 4.75
C GLY A 201 8.87 -19.85 4.56
N GLU A 202 7.79 -20.44 5.09
CA GLU A 202 6.46 -19.85 4.98
C GLU A 202 6.23 -18.79 6.07
N PHE A 203 5.80 -17.59 5.69
CA PHE A 203 5.29 -16.61 6.64
C PHE A 203 3.99 -17.12 7.27
N ASN A 204 3.98 -17.41 8.57
CA ASN A 204 2.79 -17.87 9.30
C ASN A 204 2.42 -16.89 10.43
N PRO A 205 1.63 -15.83 10.15
CA PRO A 205 1.29 -14.80 11.13
C PRO A 205 0.51 -15.31 12.36
N ALA A 206 -0.18 -16.45 12.26
CA ALA A 206 -0.87 -17.08 13.41
C ALA A 206 0.10 -17.57 14.49
N ASN A 207 1.36 -17.82 14.12
CA ASN A 207 2.46 -18.22 14.99
C ASN A 207 3.39 -17.05 15.36
N THR A 208 2.89 -15.80 15.34
CA THR A 208 3.67 -14.64 15.79
C THR A 208 4.19 -14.85 17.22
N TYR A 209 5.51 -14.94 17.35
CA TYR A 209 6.23 -15.05 18.62
C TYR A 209 6.59 -13.68 19.20
N GLU A 210 7.07 -12.78 18.34
CA GLU A 210 7.54 -11.43 18.70
C GLU A 210 7.25 -10.48 17.53
N TRP A 211 6.90 -9.24 17.83
CA TRP A 211 6.70 -8.19 16.82
C TRP A 211 7.38 -6.89 17.28
N SER A 212 7.90 -6.10 16.32
CA SER A 212 8.69 -4.90 16.60
C SER A 212 8.29 -3.72 15.71
N LEU A 213 8.54 -2.51 16.21
CA LEU A 213 8.60 -1.29 15.41
C LEU A 213 10.07 -0.86 15.28
N MET A 214 10.49 -0.38 14.12
CA MET A 214 11.87 0.01 13.88
C MET A 214 12.03 1.23 12.98
N ALA A 215 12.94 2.13 13.36
CA ALA A 215 13.53 3.13 12.49
C ALA A 215 14.90 2.62 12.00
N ARG A 216 15.13 2.65 10.67
CA ARG A 216 16.37 2.15 10.03
C ARG A 216 17.01 3.26 9.21
N SER A 217 18.32 3.46 9.32
CA SER A 217 19.06 4.50 8.56
C SER A 217 18.96 4.40 7.03
N ASN A 218 18.58 3.22 6.50
CA ASN A 218 18.50 2.91 5.08
C ASN A 218 19.76 3.34 4.31
N PHE A 219 20.94 3.04 4.89
CA PHE A 219 22.26 3.42 4.36
C PHE A 219 22.43 4.94 4.18
N GLN A 220 22.31 5.67 5.30
CA GLN A 220 22.37 7.14 5.38
C GLN A 220 21.26 7.87 4.61
N ALA A 221 20.16 7.22 4.22
CA ALA A 221 19.02 7.94 3.65
C ALA A 221 18.36 8.84 4.71
N GLN A 222 18.23 8.37 5.95
CA GLN A 222 17.58 9.10 7.03
C GLN A 222 18.34 9.01 8.37
N SER A 223 18.24 10.08 9.17
CA SER A 223 18.81 10.17 10.52
C SER A 223 18.08 11.21 11.37
N GLY A 224 18.46 11.30 12.64
CA GLY A 224 18.04 12.37 13.55
C GLY A 224 16.93 11.94 14.53
N PRO A 225 16.25 12.91 15.17
CA PRO A 225 15.10 12.61 16.03
C PRO A 225 13.96 12.03 15.20
N PHE A 226 13.17 11.15 15.82
CA PHE A 226 11.94 10.63 15.24
C PHE A 226 10.88 10.41 16.32
N ALA A 227 9.61 10.58 15.96
CA ALA A 227 8.47 10.23 16.80
C ALA A 227 7.30 9.78 15.90
N VAL A 228 6.75 8.60 16.18
CA VAL A 228 5.56 8.05 15.53
C VAL A 228 4.53 7.77 16.60
N GLN A 229 3.35 8.37 16.47
CA GLN A 229 2.27 8.20 17.43
C GLN A 229 1.18 7.30 16.84
N LEU A 230 1.05 6.11 17.41
CA LEU A 230 0.14 5.06 16.98
C LEU A 230 -1.20 5.16 17.72
N HIS A 231 -2.25 5.39 16.94
CA HIS A 231 -3.62 5.40 17.43
C HIS A 231 -4.12 3.97 17.65
N SER A 232 -4.09 3.13 16.62
CA SER A 232 -4.51 1.73 16.69
C SER A 232 -3.77 0.82 15.71
N LEU A 233 -3.77 -0.46 16.03
CA LEU A 233 -3.36 -1.56 15.14
C LEU A 233 -4.51 -2.55 15.06
N ASN A 234 -4.91 -2.93 13.84
CA ASN A 234 -6.09 -3.75 13.58
C ASN A 234 -5.71 -4.85 12.57
N ALA A 235 -6.34 -6.02 12.67
CA ALA A 235 -6.28 -7.05 11.65
C ALA A 235 -7.41 -6.85 10.63
N LEU A 236 -7.07 -7.03 9.35
CA LEU A 236 -7.99 -6.94 8.22
C LEU A 236 -8.58 -8.33 7.96
N PRO A 237 -9.88 -8.58 8.19
CA PRO A 237 -10.49 -9.88 7.98
C PRO A 237 -10.59 -10.24 6.49
N THR A 238 -10.66 -11.53 6.19
CA THR A 238 -11.03 -12.05 4.86
C THR A 238 -12.52 -11.78 4.59
N GLU A 239 -12.88 -11.47 3.34
CA GLU A 239 -14.25 -11.08 2.95
C GLU A 239 -15.34 -12.07 3.43
N ASP A 240 -15.05 -13.37 3.41
CA ASP A 240 -15.95 -14.44 3.88
C ASP A 240 -16.45 -14.26 5.33
N GLN A 241 -15.69 -13.59 6.21
CA GLN A 241 -16.11 -13.39 7.60
C GLN A 241 -17.27 -12.39 7.74
N PHE A 242 -17.48 -11.49 6.78
CA PHE A 242 -18.64 -10.59 6.81
C PHE A 242 -19.96 -11.36 6.59
N SER A 243 -19.95 -12.43 5.79
CA SER A 243 -21.12 -13.27 5.54
C SER A 243 -21.49 -14.17 6.73
N ALA A 244 -20.56 -14.43 7.66
CA ALA A 244 -20.75 -15.39 8.74
C ALA A 244 -21.44 -14.83 9.99
N THR A 245 -21.67 -13.51 10.08
CA THR A 245 -22.13 -12.85 11.32
C THR A 245 -23.55 -12.25 11.26
N ASP A 246 -24.24 -12.33 10.11
CA ASP A 246 -25.61 -11.84 9.94
C ASP A 246 -26.59 -12.99 9.61
N PRO A 247 -27.53 -13.36 10.51
CA PRO A 247 -28.48 -14.45 10.29
C PRO A 247 -29.53 -14.22 9.17
N ASN A 248 -29.60 -13.02 8.58
CA ASN A 248 -30.66 -12.61 7.66
C ASN A 248 -30.23 -12.51 6.18
N ALA A 249 -28.96 -12.77 5.85
CA ALA A 249 -28.47 -12.75 4.46
C ALA A 249 -28.80 -14.06 3.72
N VAL A 250 -30.08 -14.28 3.38
CA VAL A 250 -30.48 -15.42 2.54
C VAL A 250 -30.08 -15.18 1.08
N ALA A 251 -29.01 -15.87 0.68
CA ALA A 251 -28.57 -16.21 -0.67
C ALA A 251 -29.35 -15.63 -1.88
N SER A 252 -28.60 -14.95 -2.75
CA SER A 252 -28.78 -15.09 -4.21
C SER A 252 -27.45 -15.51 -4.81
N ALA A 253 -27.38 -16.77 -5.22
CA ALA A 253 -26.23 -17.35 -5.89
C ALA A 253 -26.38 -17.26 -7.41
N LEU A 254 -25.26 -17.55 -8.09
CA LEU A 254 -25.08 -17.79 -9.53
C LEU A 254 -24.83 -16.55 -10.42
N PRO A 255 -24.06 -16.67 -11.53
CA PRO A 255 -23.18 -17.77 -11.93
C PRO A 255 -21.70 -17.33 -12.12
N VAL A 256 -20.80 -18.31 -12.20
CA VAL A 256 -19.43 -18.12 -12.69
C VAL A 256 -19.46 -17.77 -14.18
N GLU A 257 -18.95 -16.60 -14.56
CA GLU A 257 -18.62 -16.28 -15.95
C GLU A 257 -17.19 -15.76 -16.05
N GLN A 258 -16.36 -16.46 -16.82
CA GLN A 258 -14.92 -16.22 -16.94
C GLN A 258 -14.68 -15.02 -17.87
N THR A 259 -14.09 -13.95 -17.36
CA THR A 259 -13.60 -12.83 -18.20
C THR A 259 -12.17 -12.46 -17.81
N GLU A 260 -11.27 -12.46 -18.80
CA GLU A 260 -9.84 -12.18 -18.65
C GLU A 260 -9.54 -10.67 -18.50
N PRO A 261 -8.38 -10.29 -17.91
CA PRO A 261 -8.07 -8.89 -17.61
C PRO A 261 -7.61 -8.10 -18.85
N HIS A 262 -8.23 -6.95 -19.10
CA HIS A 262 -7.81 -5.99 -20.13
C HIS A 262 -6.78 -4.97 -19.57
N PRO A 263 -5.77 -4.55 -20.35
CA PRO A 263 -4.72 -3.64 -19.90
C PRO A 263 -4.94 -2.18 -20.36
N GLU A 264 -4.47 -1.22 -19.58
CA GLU A 264 -4.25 0.17 -20.04
C GLU A 264 -2.78 0.58 -19.93
N SER A 265 -2.30 1.31 -20.95
CA SER A 265 -0.93 1.78 -21.09
C SER A 265 -0.88 3.25 -21.49
N TRP A 266 -0.06 4.03 -20.81
CA TRP A 266 0.21 5.44 -21.13
C TRP A 266 1.08 5.62 -22.38
N LEU A 267 0.95 6.77 -23.04
CA LEU A 267 1.97 7.34 -23.93
C LEU A 267 2.35 8.74 -23.42
N ASP A 268 3.62 8.88 -23.03
CA ASP A 268 4.25 10.12 -22.56
C ASP A 268 4.59 11.10 -23.71
N GLU A 269 4.62 12.40 -23.41
CA GLU A 269 5.59 13.29 -24.05
C GLU A 269 6.37 14.12 -23.00
N LYS A 270 7.69 14.27 -23.25
CA LYS A 270 8.71 14.60 -22.24
C LYS A 270 9.12 16.07 -22.30
N SER A 271 9.61 16.60 -21.17
CA SER A 271 10.89 17.33 -21.19
C SER A 271 11.68 17.28 -19.86
N HIS A 272 12.95 16.85 -19.98
CA HIS A 272 14.11 17.06 -19.08
C HIS A 272 14.26 16.37 -17.69
N HIS A 273 14.95 15.21 -17.75
CA HIS A 273 16.04 14.69 -16.87
C HIS A 273 16.03 15.02 -15.35
N SER A 274 16.17 14.02 -14.45
CA SER A 274 17.27 13.04 -14.51
C SER A 274 16.95 11.64 -13.91
N PHE A 275 16.98 10.64 -14.78
CA PHE A 275 17.27 9.21 -14.53
C PHE A 275 16.70 8.53 -13.26
N ARG A 276 15.36 8.49 -13.19
CA ARG A 276 14.60 7.39 -12.56
C ARG A 276 14.64 6.16 -13.48
N ALA A 277 14.90 4.97 -12.96
CA ALA A 277 14.89 3.72 -13.73
C ALA A 277 14.19 2.59 -12.95
N THR A 278 12.90 2.42 -13.22
CA THR A 278 12.10 1.24 -12.87
C THR A 278 11.14 0.92 -14.02
N SER A 279 11.50 -0.11 -14.81
CA SER A 279 10.70 -1.30 -15.13
C SER A 279 9.21 -1.11 -15.53
N PHE A 280 8.74 -1.57 -16.72
CA PHE A 280 7.93 -2.80 -16.99
C PHE A 280 7.10 -2.61 -18.31
N ARG A 281 6.39 -3.57 -18.98
CA ARG A 281 6.56 -5.04 -19.21
C ARG A 281 5.54 -5.61 -20.27
N VAL A 282 6.01 -6.07 -21.45
CA VAL A 282 5.46 -7.24 -22.26
C VAL A 282 4.17 -7.03 -23.11
N PRO A 283 3.94 -7.84 -24.18
CA PRO A 283 2.95 -8.93 -24.16
C PRO A 283 3.51 -10.31 -24.63
N SER A 284 2.94 -11.41 -24.11
CA SER A 284 3.35 -12.82 -24.35
C SER A 284 2.61 -13.46 -25.55
N PRO A 285 2.92 -14.72 -25.92
CA PRO A 285 2.03 -15.79 -25.45
C PRO A 285 2.67 -17.16 -25.09
N SER A 286 1.98 -17.85 -24.17
CA SER A 286 1.88 -19.31 -23.88
C SER A 286 3.10 -20.25 -23.92
N GLY A 287 3.42 -20.83 -22.75
CA GLY A 287 4.24 -22.05 -22.61
C GLY A 287 4.51 -22.43 -21.15
N THR A 288 3.99 -23.58 -20.70
CA THR A 288 4.09 -24.06 -19.30
C THR A 288 5.53 -24.32 -18.85
N THR A 289 6.05 -23.51 -17.92
CA THR A 289 7.05 -23.96 -16.92
C THR A 289 7.11 -23.01 -15.72
N SER A 290 7.13 -23.57 -14.51
CA SER A 290 7.38 -22.84 -13.26
C SER A 290 8.84 -22.41 -13.15
N VAL A 291 9.12 -21.11 -13.20
CA VAL A 291 10.45 -20.54 -12.98
C VAL A 291 10.35 -19.29 -12.10
N THR A 292 11.19 -19.24 -11.07
CA THR A 292 11.38 -18.11 -10.14
C THR A 292 11.61 -16.78 -10.88
N GLU A 293 10.59 -15.91 -10.96
CA GLU A 293 10.77 -14.56 -11.49
C GLU A 293 11.28 -13.58 -10.42
N ARG A 294 12.61 -13.55 -10.27
CA ARG A 294 13.29 -12.25 -10.07
C ARG A 294 12.82 -11.28 -11.16
N SER A 295 12.72 -9.99 -10.87
CA SER A 295 12.24 -8.92 -11.80
C SER A 295 12.73 -9.11 -13.24
N SER A 296 11.96 -9.85 -14.04
CA SER A 296 12.39 -10.28 -15.38
C SER A 296 12.01 -9.23 -16.42
N GLY A 297 11.03 -8.38 -16.11
CA GLY A 297 10.63 -7.25 -16.93
C GLY A 297 11.73 -6.21 -17.17
N GLU A 298 12.73 -6.10 -16.29
CA GLU A 298 13.90 -5.23 -16.50
C GLU A 298 14.80 -5.75 -17.62
N TYR A 299 15.15 -7.04 -17.58
CA TYR A 299 15.99 -7.66 -18.60
C TYR A 299 15.24 -7.78 -19.94
N TYR A 300 13.94 -8.10 -19.93
CA TYR A 300 13.13 -8.11 -21.16
C TYR A 300 12.90 -6.70 -21.72
N GLY A 301 12.68 -5.69 -20.87
CA GLY A 301 12.56 -4.30 -21.31
C GLY A 301 13.85 -3.79 -21.94
N PHE A 302 15.00 -4.08 -21.32
CA PHE A 302 16.31 -3.76 -21.89
C PHE A 302 16.59 -4.53 -23.19
N ALA A 303 16.30 -5.83 -23.24
CA ALA A 303 16.49 -6.64 -24.44
C ALA A 303 15.58 -6.19 -25.59
N LEU A 304 14.31 -5.85 -25.31
CA LEU A 304 13.37 -5.31 -26.30
C LEU A 304 13.81 -3.92 -26.78
N PHE A 305 14.33 -3.06 -25.89
CA PHE A 305 14.90 -1.77 -26.28
C PHE A 305 16.10 -1.94 -27.22
N ILE A 306 17.05 -2.83 -26.90
CA ILE A 306 18.18 -3.13 -27.78
C ILE A 306 17.72 -3.75 -29.11
N PHE A 307 16.78 -4.69 -29.07
CA PHE A 307 16.23 -5.31 -30.29
C PHE A 307 15.50 -4.31 -31.19
N ALA A 308 14.63 -3.48 -30.62
CA ALA A 308 13.93 -2.42 -31.34
C ALA A 308 14.89 -1.36 -31.89
N THR A 309 15.95 -1.02 -31.14
CA THR A 309 17.01 -0.11 -31.61
C THR A 309 17.80 -0.73 -32.76
N LEU A 310 18.16 -2.00 -32.70
CA LEU A 310 18.85 -2.71 -33.78
C LEU A 310 17.96 -2.88 -35.02
N LEU A 311 16.67 -3.18 -34.85
CA LEU A 311 15.71 -3.19 -35.94
C LEU A 311 15.53 -1.80 -36.56
N TRP A 312 15.45 -0.74 -35.75
CA TRP A 312 15.31 0.63 -36.23
C TRP A 312 16.56 1.10 -36.99
N VAL A 313 17.77 0.83 -36.46
CA VAL A 313 19.04 1.10 -37.16
C VAL A 313 19.13 0.27 -38.44
N GLY A 314 18.76 -1.01 -38.40
CA GLY A 314 18.76 -1.90 -39.57
C GLY A 314 17.74 -1.49 -40.64
N TRP A 315 16.56 -1.02 -40.22
CA TRP A 315 15.52 -0.49 -41.09
C TRP A 315 15.95 0.81 -41.77
N ILE A 316 16.54 1.74 -41.02
CA ILE A 316 17.11 2.98 -41.58
C ILE A 316 18.28 2.66 -42.52
N ALA A 317 19.17 1.75 -42.13
CA ALA A 317 20.27 1.31 -42.99
C ALA A 317 19.73 0.71 -44.29
N TRP A 318 18.79 -0.23 -44.24
CA TRP A 318 18.16 -0.79 -45.43
C TRP A 318 17.45 0.27 -46.30
N ALA A 319 16.67 1.16 -45.70
CA ALA A 319 15.93 2.20 -46.40
C ALA A 319 16.85 3.21 -47.11
N LEU A 320 17.98 3.58 -46.49
CA LEU A 320 18.91 4.59 -47.00
C LEU A 320 20.09 4.04 -47.82
N THR A 321 20.52 2.80 -47.60
CA THR A 321 21.66 2.20 -48.33
C THR A 321 21.26 1.90 -49.79
N PRO A 322 21.99 2.40 -50.80
CA PRO A 322 21.68 2.15 -52.22
C PRO A 322 21.78 0.67 -52.64
N ASP A 323 21.00 0.29 -53.66
CA ASP A 323 20.91 -1.11 -54.15
C ASP A 323 22.27 -1.72 -54.52
N HIS A 324 23.18 -0.95 -55.13
CA HIS A 324 24.51 -1.44 -55.53
C HIS A 324 25.40 -1.83 -54.35
N VAL A 325 25.18 -1.26 -53.17
CA VAL A 325 25.91 -1.61 -51.93
C VAL A 325 25.34 -2.89 -51.31
N LEU A 326 24.02 -3.07 -51.34
CA LEU A 326 23.37 -4.31 -50.89
C LEU A 326 23.79 -5.50 -51.78
N GLN A 327 23.85 -5.29 -53.09
CA GLN A 327 24.28 -6.30 -54.05
C GLN A 327 25.77 -6.65 -53.92
N SER A 328 26.66 -5.70 -53.63
CA SER A 328 28.09 -5.99 -53.41
C SER A 328 28.37 -6.74 -52.11
N VAL A 329 27.50 -6.60 -51.10
CA VAL A 329 27.47 -7.42 -49.88
C VAL A 329 26.86 -8.82 -50.12
N GLY A 330 26.29 -9.07 -51.29
CA GLY A 330 25.69 -10.35 -51.68
C GLY A 330 24.21 -10.51 -51.30
N ILE A 331 23.54 -9.43 -50.90
CA ILE A 331 22.11 -9.44 -50.55
C ILE A 331 21.29 -9.35 -51.84
N GLY A 332 20.98 -10.51 -52.43
CA GLY A 332 20.28 -10.61 -53.71
C GLY A 332 18.75 -10.41 -53.67
N TRP A 333 18.13 -10.35 -52.49
CA TRP A 333 16.69 -10.15 -52.34
C TRP A 333 16.37 -9.38 -51.05
N TYR A 334 15.44 -8.43 -51.15
CA TYR A 334 14.87 -7.65 -50.05
C TYR A 334 13.47 -7.15 -50.44
N PRO A 335 12.61 -6.75 -49.49
CA PRO A 335 11.29 -6.16 -49.78
C PRO A 335 11.38 -4.88 -50.64
N ASN A 336 10.26 -4.45 -51.21
CA ASN A 336 10.22 -3.16 -51.92
C ASN A 336 10.49 -2.00 -50.93
N ARG A 337 11.32 -1.02 -51.33
CA ARG A 337 11.64 0.17 -50.53
C ARG A 337 10.41 1.01 -50.17
N GLU A 338 9.31 0.90 -50.92
CA GLU A 338 8.05 1.60 -50.60
C GLU A 338 7.51 1.27 -49.19
N TRP A 339 7.80 0.07 -48.68
CA TRP A 339 7.45 -0.30 -47.30
C TRP A 339 8.10 0.61 -46.24
N ALA A 340 9.20 1.30 -46.57
CA ALA A 340 9.85 2.30 -45.71
C ALA A 340 8.91 3.46 -45.32
N PHE A 341 8.00 3.87 -46.21
CA PHE A 341 7.01 4.93 -45.93
C PHE A 341 5.61 4.38 -45.67
N LEU A 342 5.23 3.26 -46.29
CA LEU A 342 3.91 2.65 -46.09
C LEU A 342 3.71 2.19 -44.64
N LEU A 343 4.71 1.57 -44.00
CA LEU A 343 4.54 1.10 -42.62
C LEU A 343 4.29 2.27 -41.63
N PRO A 344 5.09 3.36 -41.59
CA PRO A 344 4.75 4.53 -40.77
C PRO A 344 3.37 5.14 -41.07
N ALA A 345 3.00 5.25 -42.36
CA ALA A 345 1.73 5.85 -42.75
C ALA A 345 0.52 5.03 -42.27
N TRP A 346 0.54 3.70 -42.47
CA TRP A 346 -0.53 2.81 -42.01
C TRP A 346 -0.58 2.71 -40.48
N SER A 347 0.56 2.77 -39.78
CA SER A 347 0.60 2.83 -38.31
C SER A 347 -0.11 4.07 -37.76
N LEU A 348 0.02 5.23 -38.41
CA LEU A 348 -0.69 6.45 -38.00
C LEU A 348 -2.21 6.28 -38.13
N PHE A 349 -2.70 5.70 -39.24
CA PHE A 349 -4.12 5.40 -39.40
C PHE A 349 -4.63 4.36 -38.39
N ALA A 350 -3.82 3.35 -38.04
CA ALA A 350 -4.16 2.36 -37.03
C ALA A 350 -4.32 3.01 -35.63
N VAL A 351 -3.42 3.90 -35.23
CA VAL A 351 -3.53 4.64 -33.96
C VAL A 351 -4.80 5.49 -33.91
N LEU A 352 -5.11 6.23 -34.98
CA LEU A 352 -6.35 7.01 -35.07
C LEU A 352 -7.61 6.13 -35.00
N ALA A 353 -7.58 4.95 -35.61
CA ALA A 353 -8.69 3.98 -35.53
C ALA A 353 -8.88 3.42 -34.10
N VAL A 354 -7.79 3.18 -33.35
CA VAL A 354 -7.86 2.76 -31.95
C VAL A 354 -8.51 3.84 -31.08
N TYR A 355 -8.11 5.10 -31.22
CA TYR A 355 -8.74 6.21 -30.48
C TYR A 355 -10.22 6.36 -30.82
N ALA A 356 -10.59 6.28 -32.11
CA ALA A 356 -12.00 6.32 -32.51
C ALA A 356 -12.81 5.17 -31.91
N GLY A 357 -12.24 3.95 -31.87
CA GLY A 357 -12.84 2.79 -31.22
C GLY A 357 -13.00 2.95 -29.70
N PHE A 358 -11.97 3.43 -29.01
CA PHE A 358 -12.00 3.69 -27.57
C PHE A 358 -13.05 4.75 -27.19
N ILE A 359 -13.10 5.87 -27.91
CA ILE A 359 -14.13 6.92 -27.70
C ILE A 359 -15.53 6.35 -27.95
N GLY A 360 -15.72 5.57 -29.02
CA GLY A 360 -16.99 4.92 -29.32
C GLY A 360 -17.43 3.89 -28.26
N LEU A 361 -16.48 3.15 -27.69
CA LEU A 361 -16.77 2.17 -26.64
C LEU A 361 -17.13 2.86 -25.31
N ASN A 362 -16.39 3.90 -24.93
CA ASN A 362 -16.72 4.69 -23.74
C ASN A 362 -18.07 5.40 -23.89
N ALA A 363 -18.33 6.05 -25.03
CA ALA A 363 -19.62 6.68 -25.31
C ALA A 363 -20.80 5.70 -25.33
N ARG A 364 -20.57 4.41 -25.65
CA ARG A 364 -21.56 3.34 -25.53
C ARG A 364 -21.78 2.87 -24.08
N ASN A 365 -20.74 2.93 -23.25
CA ASN A 365 -20.76 2.44 -21.87
C ASN A 365 -21.14 3.53 -20.85
N THR A 366 -21.16 4.81 -21.25
CA THR A 366 -21.65 5.92 -20.43
C THR A 366 -23.19 5.90 -20.37
N PRO A 367 -23.80 5.86 -19.16
CA PRO A 367 -25.25 5.96 -18.98
C PRO A 367 -25.85 7.28 -19.51
N GLU A 368 -27.16 7.33 -19.76
CA GLU A 368 -27.81 8.60 -20.09
C GLU A 368 -27.74 9.59 -18.91
N LEU A 369 -27.56 10.88 -19.17
CA LEU A 369 -27.41 11.92 -18.12
C LEU A 369 -28.59 12.02 -17.15
N GLY A 370 -29.76 11.50 -17.52
CA GLY A 370 -30.95 11.45 -16.67
C GLY A 370 -31.03 10.22 -15.75
N GLU A 371 -30.13 9.24 -15.91
CA GLU A 371 -30.14 8.03 -15.09
C GLU A 371 -29.61 8.30 -13.67
N VAL A 372 -30.31 7.72 -12.69
CA VAL A 372 -30.01 7.86 -11.25
C VAL A 372 -28.62 7.32 -10.91
N VAL A 373 -28.13 6.32 -11.65
CA VAL A 373 -26.78 5.72 -11.50
C VAL A 373 -25.63 6.73 -11.65
N ASN A 374 -25.85 7.89 -12.28
CA ASN A 374 -24.84 8.96 -12.32
C ASN A 374 -24.64 9.68 -10.98
N VAL A 375 -25.55 9.47 -10.02
CA VAL A 375 -25.58 10.12 -8.69
C VAL A 375 -25.57 9.10 -7.55
N THR A 376 -25.82 7.82 -7.83
CA THR A 376 -25.95 6.75 -6.82
C THR A 376 -25.04 5.57 -7.11
N ASP A 377 -24.33 5.08 -6.08
CA ASP A 377 -23.44 3.93 -6.20
C ASP A 377 -24.15 2.58 -5.93
N THR A 378 -23.38 1.48 -6.00
CA THR A 378 -23.87 0.11 -5.77
C THR A 378 -24.16 -0.23 -4.31
N ALA A 379 -23.79 0.64 -3.36
CA ALA A 379 -24.10 0.48 -1.93
C ALA A 379 -25.34 1.29 -1.51
N GLN A 380 -25.83 2.20 -2.37
CA GLN A 380 -26.97 3.05 -2.07
C GLN A 380 -28.31 2.33 -2.32
N ASN A 381 -29.08 2.10 -1.24
CA ASN A 381 -30.46 1.63 -1.32
C ASN A 381 -31.39 2.73 -1.86
N VAL A 382 -31.44 2.86 -3.19
CA VAL A 382 -32.40 3.75 -3.87
C VAL A 382 -33.79 3.12 -3.82
N LEU A 383 -34.73 3.79 -3.14
CA LEU A 383 -36.15 3.47 -3.21
C LEU A 383 -36.79 4.17 -4.42
N PRO A 384 -37.22 3.44 -5.47
CA PRO A 384 -37.96 4.04 -6.56
C PRO A 384 -39.39 4.37 -6.09
N ILE A 385 -39.68 5.66 -5.93
CA ILE A 385 -41.02 6.16 -5.59
C ILE A 385 -41.71 6.55 -6.89
N SER A 386 -42.84 5.91 -7.23
CA SER A 386 -43.66 6.33 -8.36
C SER A 386 -44.64 7.43 -7.94
N MET A 387 -44.89 8.39 -8.83
CA MET A 387 -45.99 9.37 -8.67
C MET A 387 -47.37 8.72 -8.85
N GLU A 388 -47.42 7.45 -9.27
CA GLU A 388 -48.63 6.63 -9.39
C GLU A 388 -48.88 5.72 -8.17
N ASP A 389 -47.95 5.66 -7.20
CA ASP A 389 -48.16 4.89 -5.96
C ASP A 389 -49.21 5.60 -5.08
N GLU A 390 -50.39 5.00 -4.94
CA GLU A 390 -51.51 5.58 -4.15
C GLU A 390 -51.27 5.59 -2.63
N MET A 391 -50.25 4.87 -2.15
CA MET A 391 -49.94 4.72 -0.72
C MET A 391 -48.65 5.45 -0.36
N HIS A 392 -48.72 6.28 0.70
CA HIS A 392 -47.57 7.05 1.16
C HIS A 392 -46.50 6.13 1.79
N LEU A 393 -45.21 6.46 1.64
CA LEU A 393 -44.08 5.62 2.11
C LEU A 393 -44.13 5.30 3.63
N PHE A 394 -44.78 6.14 4.43
CA PHE A 394 -44.95 5.92 5.88
C PHE A 394 -46.12 4.99 6.24
N ASP A 395 -47.08 4.81 5.32
CA ASP A 395 -48.21 3.90 5.50
C ASP A 395 -47.86 2.48 5.00
N ASP A 396 -46.84 2.35 4.15
CA ASP A 396 -46.27 1.09 3.67
C ASP A 396 -45.11 0.61 4.58
N GLN A 397 -45.43 -0.17 5.62
CA GLN A 397 -44.42 -0.71 6.53
C GLN A 397 -43.36 -1.57 5.83
N ASP A 398 -43.73 -2.36 4.82
CA ASP A 398 -42.81 -3.27 4.11
C ASP A 398 -41.81 -2.53 3.21
N ARG A 399 -42.17 -1.35 2.70
CA ARG A 399 -41.24 -0.42 2.03
C ARG A 399 -40.45 0.42 3.04
N LEU A 400 -41.05 0.83 4.15
CA LEU A 400 -40.40 1.63 5.19
C LEU A 400 -39.24 0.86 5.86
N GLU A 401 -39.42 -0.44 6.17
CA GLU A 401 -38.37 -1.30 6.73
C GLU A 401 -37.14 -1.48 5.81
N LYS A 402 -37.30 -1.24 4.50
CA LYS A 402 -36.21 -1.29 3.50
C LYS A 402 -35.59 0.08 3.22
N SER A 403 -36.20 1.13 3.76
CA SER A 403 -35.63 2.48 3.75
C SER A 403 -34.48 2.56 4.75
N LEU A 404 -33.55 3.49 4.50
CA LEU A 404 -32.57 3.90 5.51
C LEU A 404 -33.31 4.57 6.68
N HIS A 405 -33.56 3.79 7.73
CA HIS A 405 -34.06 4.32 9.00
C HIS A 405 -33.07 5.36 9.57
N ASP A 406 -33.62 6.42 10.16
CA ASP A 406 -32.93 7.42 10.98
C ASP A 406 -31.92 8.38 10.29
N ILE A 407 -32.15 8.76 9.02
CA ILE A 407 -31.69 10.07 8.51
C ILE A 407 -32.89 10.89 7.98
N TYR A 408 -33.72 11.34 8.92
CA TYR A 408 -34.56 12.52 8.67
C TYR A 408 -33.84 13.75 9.23
N ASP A 409 -33.44 14.66 8.34
CA ASP A 409 -32.97 15.97 8.77
C ASP A 409 -34.07 16.66 9.59
N LEU A 410 -33.71 17.15 10.77
CA LEU A 410 -34.65 17.91 11.60
C LEU A 410 -35.08 19.17 10.84
N PRO A 411 -36.38 19.51 10.80
CA PRO A 411 -36.85 20.70 10.12
C PRO A 411 -36.04 21.93 10.57
N PRO A 412 -35.51 22.78 9.65
CA PRO A 412 -34.63 23.89 10.02
C PRO A 412 -35.26 24.86 11.05
N THR A 413 -36.58 24.97 11.04
CA THR A 413 -37.38 25.71 12.03
C THR A 413 -37.31 25.11 13.44
N TYR A 414 -37.24 23.79 13.57
CA TYR A 414 -37.11 23.09 14.86
C TYR A 414 -35.72 23.30 15.45
N VAL A 415 -34.67 23.14 14.63
CA VAL A 415 -33.27 23.39 15.02
C VAL A 415 -33.07 24.85 15.43
N SER A 416 -33.52 25.80 14.59
CA SER A 416 -33.40 27.24 14.85
C SER A 416 -34.12 27.64 16.15
N ARG A 417 -35.32 27.08 16.40
CA ARG A 417 -36.07 27.33 17.64
C ARG A 417 -35.35 26.83 18.89
N GLN A 418 -34.64 25.70 18.81
CA GLN A 418 -33.94 25.10 19.95
C GLN A 418 -32.56 25.73 20.21
N MET A 419 -31.98 26.42 19.22
CA MET A 419 -30.65 27.05 19.30
C MET A 419 -30.70 28.55 19.62
N HIS A 420 -31.87 29.20 19.48
CA HIS A 420 -32.01 30.67 19.55
C HIS A 420 -33.15 31.17 20.48
N LEU A 421 -33.76 30.29 21.27
CA LEU A 421 -34.68 30.62 22.38
C LEU A 421 -34.26 29.89 23.65
#